data_AF-A0A2L2YHJ1-F1
#
_entry.id   AF-A0A2L2YHJ1-F1
#
_cell.length_a   1.000
_cell.length_b   1.000
_cell.length_c   1.000
_cell.angle_alpha   90.00
_cell.angle_beta   90.00
_cell.angle_gamma   90.00
#
_symmetry.space_group_name_H-M   'P 1'
#
loop_
_entity.id
_entity.type
_entity.pdbx_description
1 polymer ?
#
loop_
_entity_poly.entity_id
_entity_poly.type
_entity_poly.pdbx_seq_one_letter_code
_entity_poly.pdbx_strand_id
1 'polypeptide(L)'
;MDQTMVRFDEPYARTNDIAGKSTIRITNTGCKKRGFTVALAATASGHKLPAFVILKEPTGRIPPRVLKDLKVPHNVKVTCSFNGWMTTNLMESWLTRIWGPNEDDVRRLIILDRASIHRTSSLQEKLKDLDTDLVLIPAGCTGLLQPADVSWMAPFKSALRREWAVFIRNKQKTLAGNLKRPTRQDVIGFVSAAWEAVTEETISKSFKRCGISNALDGSEDGLFHTRLAEVNVGSVDNDITDELNEECVNLILDDDSDISFNGFSDND
;
A
#
# COMPACT_ATOMS: atom_id res chain seq x y z
N MET A 1 -0.41 -6.52 5.63
CA MET A 1 -0.73 -6.04 4.27
C MET A 1 -1.35 -4.67 4.41
N ASP A 2 -1.13 -3.78 3.46
CA ASP A 2 -1.66 -2.43 3.53
C ASP A 2 -2.00 -1.90 2.14
N GLN A 3 -2.89 -0.91 2.06
CA GLN A 3 -3.29 -0.28 0.81
C GLN A 3 -2.95 1.20 0.80
N THR A 4 -2.54 1.67 -0.38
CA THR A 4 -2.30 3.08 -0.57
C THR A 4 -2.89 3.59 -1.88
N MET A 5 -3.51 4.77 -1.81
CA MET A 5 -3.91 5.50 -2.99
C MET A 5 -2.70 6.20 -3.59
N VAL A 6 -2.52 6.04 -4.90
CA VAL A 6 -1.53 6.74 -5.70
C VAL A 6 -2.27 7.74 -6.58
N ARG A 7 -1.91 9.02 -6.45
CA ARG A 7 -2.41 10.10 -7.32
C ARG A 7 -1.41 10.41 -8.42
N PHE A 8 -1.94 10.72 -9.60
CA PHE A 8 -1.16 11.27 -10.71
C PHE A 8 -0.86 12.74 -10.46
N ASP A 9 0.27 13.20 -11.01
CA ASP A 9 0.77 14.57 -10.82
C ASP A 9 0.86 14.99 -9.34
N GLU A 10 1.57 14.22 -8.51
CA GLU A 10 2.00 14.67 -7.18
C GLU A 10 3.38 15.34 -7.30
N PRO A 11 3.45 16.67 -7.55
CA PRO A 11 4.74 17.34 -7.69
C PRO A 11 5.49 17.34 -6.37
N TYR A 12 6.83 17.34 -6.44
CA TYR A 12 7.67 17.56 -5.27
C TYR A 12 7.25 18.86 -4.56
N ALA A 13 7.19 18.82 -3.23
CA ALA A 13 6.91 20.00 -2.40
C ALA A 13 7.98 21.11 -2.54
N ARG A 14 9.14 20.78 -3.13
CA ARG A 14 10.26 21.70 -3.38
C ARG A 14 10.60 21.70 -4.86
N THR A 15 10.84 22.89 -5.41
CA THR A 15 11.25 23.09 -6.81
C THR A 15 12.51 23.95 -6.85
N ASN A 16 13.46 23.61 -7.71
CA ASN A 16 14.66 24.40 -7.95
C ASN A 16 14.53 25.09 -9.32
N ASP A 17 14.70 26.41 -9.37
CA ASP A 17 14.75 27.21 -10.61
C ASP A 17 15.87 28.27 -10.46
N ILE A 18 16.20 28.95 -11.56
CA ILE A 18 17.20 30.02 -11.59
C ILE A 18 16.77 31.13 -10.62
N ALA A 19 17.71 31.59 -9.79
CA ALA A 19 17.49 32.66 -8.82
C ALA A 19 16.93 33.92 -9.50
N GLY A 20 15.84 34.47 -8.96
CA GLY A 20 15.20 35.70 -9.45
C GLY A 20 13.92 35.52 -10.26
N LYS A 21 13.47 34.28 -10.56
CA LYS A 21 12.14 34.05 -11.14
C LYS A 21 11.04 34.09 -10.07
N SER A 22 10.07 34.98 -10.25
CA SER A 22 8.91 35.14 -9.38
C SER A 22 7.81 34.09 -9.58
N THR A 23 7.90 33.26 -10.63
CA THR A 23 6.89 32.23 -10.92
C THR A 23 7.56 30.95 -11.42
N ILE A 24 7.37 29.86 -10.69
CA ILE A 24 7.84 28.52 -11.05
C ILE A 24 6.67 27.76 -11.68
N ARG A 25 6.77 27.45 -12.98
CA ARG A 25 5.78 26.60 -13.67
C ARG A 25 6.10 25.14 -13.41
N ILE A 26 5.31 24.52 -12.53
CA ILE A 26 5.35 23.07 -12.33
C ILE A 26 4.73 22.41 -13.57
N THR A 27 5.54 21.61 -14.25
CA THR A 27 5.08 20.82 -15.39
C THR A 27 4.18 19.69 -14.88
N ASN A 28 2.93 19.64 -15.33
CA ASN A 28 1.96 18.61 -14.96
C ASN A 28 1.25 18.07 -16.23
N THR A 29 0.63 16.90 -16.11
CA THR A 29 -0.15 16.27 -17.19
C THR A 29 -1.64 16.65 -17.16
N GLY A 30 -2.03 17.53 -16.23
CA GLY A 30 -3.43 17.89 -15.95
C GLY A 30 -4.23 16.75 -15.29
N CYS A 31 -3.54 15.79 -14.64
CA CYS A 31 -4.10 14.59 -14.04
C CYS A 31 -4.21 14.65 -12.51
N LYS A 32 -4.14 15.83 -11.87
CA LYS A 32 -4.17 15.98 -10.40
C LYS A 32 -5.30 15.22 -9.67
N LYS A 33 -6.42 14.99 -10.35
CA LYS A 33 -7.56 14.25 -9.80
C LYS A 33 -7.55 12.78 -10.16
N ARG A 34 -6.63 12.25 -10.96
CA ARG A 34 -6.62 10.83 -11.36
C ARG A 34 -5.71 10.02 -10.44
N GLY A 35 -6.02 8.75 -10.26
CA GLY A 35 -5.24 7.87 -9.41
C GLY A 35 -5.67 6.42 -9.53
N PHE A 36 -5.08 5.59 -8.67
CA PHE A 36 -5.37 4.17 -8.53
C PHE A 36 -4.99 3.74 -7.12
N THR A 37 -5.48 2.60 -6.68
CA THR A 37 -5.10 2.02 -5.38
C THR A 37 -4.14 0.86 -5.61
N VAL A 38 -3.16 0.69 -4.74
CA VAL A 38 -2.28 -0.49 -4.71
C VAL A 38 -2.36 -1.11 -3.33
N ALA A 39 -2.61 -2.41 -3.26
CA ALA A 39 -2.40 -3.18 -2.04
C ALA A 39 -1.08 -3.94 -2.11
N LEU A 40 -0.31 -3.87 -1.03
CA LEU A 40 1.04 -4.39 -0.93
C LEU A 40 1.15 -5.32 0.28
N ALA A 41 1.80 -6.46 0.08
CA ALA A 41 1.96 -7.48 1.12
C ALA A 41 3.32 -8.19 0.99
N ALA A 42 3.83 -8.66 2.11
CA ALA A 42 5.07 -9.40 2.24
C ALA A 42 5.06 -10.14 3.56
N THR A 43 5.98 -11.08 3.67
CA THR A 43 6.19 -11.92 4.85
C THR A 43 7.32 -11.37 5.72
N ALA A 44 7.42 -11.87 6.94
CA ALA A 44 8.52 -11.55 7.85
C ALA A 44 9.91 -11.99 7.34
N SER A 45 9.97 -12.95 6.41
CA SER A 45 11.23 -13.33 5.76
C SER A 45 11.74 -12.29 4.76
N GLY A 46 10.92 -11.29 4.41
CA GLY A 46 11.24 -10.27 3.43
C GLY A 46 10.64 -10.55 2.04
N HIS A 47 10.00 -11.71 1.87
CA HIS A 47 9.42 -12.10 0.59
C HIS A 47 8.22 -11.22 0.23
N LYS A 48 8.32 -10.52 -0.90
CA LYS A 48 7.28 -9.66 -1.47
C LYS A 48 6.23 -10.49 -2.20
N LEU A 49 4.96 -10.32 -1.82
CA LEU A 49 3.85 -10.82 -2.61
C LEU A 49 3.59 -9.88 -3.79
N PRO A 50 2.95 -10.35 -4.88
CA PRO A 50 2.60 -9.50 -6.01
C PRO A 50 1.78 -8.28 -5.60
N ALA A 51 2.17 -7.10 -6.11
CA ALA A 51 1.43 -5.87 -5.88
C ALA A 51 0.05 -5.94 -6.55
N PHE A 52 -1.00 -5.63 -5.81
CA PHE A 52 -2.37 -5.71 -6.30
C PHE A 52 -2.89 -4.34 -6.71
N VAL A 53 -2.86 -4.06 -8.01
CA VAL A 53 -3.23 -2.77 -8.59
C VAL A 53 -4.72 -2.74 -8.89
N ILE A 54 -5.42 -1.77 -8.31
CA ILE A 54 -6.85 -1.53 -8.46
C ILE A 54 -7.04 -0.26 -9.27
N LEU A 55 -7.35 -0.43 -10.55
CA LEU A 55 -7.64 0.68 -11.45
C LEU A 55 -9.08 1.17 -11.21
N LYS A 56 -9.28 2.50 -11.26
CA LYS A 56 -10.63 3.06 -11.29
C LYS A 56 -11.19 2.99 -12.71
N GLU A 57 -12.25 2.20 -12.89
CA GLU A 57 -12.93 2.00 -14.16
C GLU A 57 -14.40 2.40 -14.02
N PRO A 58 -14.91 3.43 -14.72
CA PRO A 58 -16.31 3.87 -14.60
C PRO A 58 -17.35 2.79 -14.93
N THR A 59 -16.98 1.79 -15.73
CA THR A 59 -17.84 0.64 -16.06
C THR A 59 -17.74 -0.48 -15.01
N GLY A 60 -16.86 -0.33 -14.02
CA GLY A 60 -16.52 -1.35 -13.03
C GLY A 60 -15.72 -2.53 -13.60
N ARG A 61 -15.30 -2.48 -14.88
CA ARG A 61 -14.58 -3.57 -15.56
C ARG A 61 -13.50 -3.01 -16.48
N ILE A 62 -12.34 -3.65 -16.50
CA ILE A 62 -11.34 -3.39 -17.55
C ILE A 62 -11.86 -4.01 -18.85
N PRO A 63 -11.95 -3.25 -19.96
CA PRO A 63 -12.39 -3.82 -21.24
C PRO A 63 -11.54 -5.04 -21.63
N PRO A 64 -12.15 -6.18 -22.05
CA PRO A 64 -11.40 -7.42 -22.32
C PRO A 64 -10.28 -7.27 -23.34
N ARG A 65 -10.45 -6.41 -24.35
CA ARG A 65 -9.41 -6.10 -25.34
C ARG A 65 -8.20 -5.43 -24.69
N VAL A 66 -8.45 -4.40 -23.87
CA VAL A 66 -7.40 -3.71 -23.12
C VAL A 66 -6.69 -4.69 -22.19
N LEU A 67 -7.43 -5.49 -21.44
CA LEU A 67 -6.86 -6.47 -20.51
C LEU A 67 -5.95 -7.50 -21.22
N LYS A 68 -6.30 -7.92 -22.44
CA LYS A 68 -5.50 -8.84 -23.25
C LYS A 68 -4.18 -8.22 -23.72
N ASP A 69 -4.18 -6.92 -23.99
CA ASP A 69 -3.02 -6.20 -24.50
C ASP A 69 -2.08 -5.71 -23.38
N LEU A 70 -2.55 -5.72 -22.12
CA LEU A 70 -1.73 -5.39 -20.95
C LEU A 70 -0.64 -6.43 -20.72
N LYS A 71 0.61 -5.98 -20.76
CA LYS A 71 1.79 -6.74 -20.36
C LYS A 71 1.98 -6.58 -18.86
N VAL A 72 1.41 -7.50 -18.08
CA VAL A 72 1.47 -7.48 -16.62
C VAL A 72 2.68 -8.27 -16.12
N PRO A 73 3.65 -7.63 -15.43
CA PRO A 73 4.78 -8.32 -14.81
C PRO A 73 4.34 -9.32 -13.74
N HIS A 74 5.15 -10.35 -13.47
CA HIS A 74 4.80 -11.42 -12.52
C HIS A 74 4.59 -10.93 -11.08
N ASN A 75 5.31 -9.88 -10.68
CA ASN A 75 5.23 -9.25 -9.36
C ASN A 75 4.05 -8.25 -9.24
N VAL A 76 3.14 -8.22 -10.23
CA VAL A 76 1.92 -7.39 -10.22
C VAL A 76 0.71 -8.25 -10.58
N LYS A 77 -0.42 -7.97 -9.93
CA LYS A 77 -1.74 -8.45 -10.33
C LYS A 77 -2.66 -7.26 -10.49
N VAL A 78 -3.39 -7.21 -11.60
CA VAL A 78 -4.28 -6.08 -11.93
C VAL A 78 -5.74 -6.48 -11.71
N THR A 79 -6.51 -5.52 -11.22
CA THR A 79 -7.97 -5.56 -11.10
C THR A 79 -8.53 -4.14 -11.26
N CYS A 80 -9.83 -3.98 -11.12
CA CYS A 80 -10.48 -2.67 -11.10
C CYS A 80 -11.66 -2.59 -10.13
N SER A 81 -12.07 -1.37 -9.81
CA SER A 81 -13.36 -1.07 -9.18
C SER A 81 -13.96 0.19 -9.78
N PHE A 82 -15.27 0.37 -9.59
CA PHE A 82 -15.99 1.56 -10.04
C PHE A 82 -15.42 2.85 -9.43
N ASN A 83 -15.11 2.80 -8.14
CA ASN A 83 -14.66 3.95 -7.37
C ASN A 83 -13.13 4.06 -7.28
N GLY A 84 -12.38 3.02 -7.67
CA GLY A 84 -10.92 2.96 -7.58
C GLY A 84 -10.38 2.46 -6.24
N TRP A 85 -11.25 2.18 -5.28
CA TRP A 85 -10.89 1.72 -3.94
C TRP A 85 -10.92 0.20 -3.83
N MET A 86 -10.25 -0.32 -2.80
CA MET A 86 -10.41 -1.71 -2.37
C MET A 86 -11.81 -1.90 -1.78
N THR A 87 -12.51 -2.93 -2.22
CA THR A 87 -13.80 -3.36 -1.68
C THR A 87 -13.64 -4.73 -1.03
N THR A 88 -14.60 -5.16 -0.20
CA THR A 88 -14.60 -6.49 0.42
C THR A 88 -14.44 -7.61 -0.62
N ASN A 89 -15.18 -7.56 -1.73
CA ASN A 89 -15.07 -8.55 -2.80
C ASN A 89 -13.68 -8.56 -3.45
N LEU A 90 -13.03 -7.39 -3.58
CA LEU A 90 -11.67 -7.32 -4.10
C LEU A 90 -10.64 -7.84 -3.09
N MET A 91 -10.87 -7.66 -1.79
CA MET A 91 -10.06 -8.23 -0.73
C MET A 91 -10.16 -9.77 -0.71
N GLU A 92 -11.35 -10.33 -0.86
CA GLU A 92 -11.55 -11.78 -1.01
C GLU A 92 -10.90 -12.33 -2.30
N SER A 93 -10.97 -11.55 -3.39
CA SER A 93 -10.25 -11.85 -4.63
C SER A 93 -8.74 -11.83 -4.44
N TRP A 94 -8.21 -10.87 -3.66
CA TRP A 94 -6.80 -10.81 -3.30
C TRP A 94 -6.38 -12.04 -2.50
N LEU A 95 -7.16 -12.46 -1.49
CA LEU A 95 -6.90 -13.69 -0.73
C LEU A 95 -6.83 -14.91 -1.65
N THR A 96 -7.76 -15.02 -2.60
CA THR A 96 -7.80 -16.18 -3.50
C THR A 96 -6.65 -16.17 -4.52
N ARG A 97 -6.28 -14.99 -5.05
CA ARG A 97 -5.34 -14.87 -6.19
C ARG A 97 -3.88 -14.69 -5.79
N ILE A 98 -3.63 -14.21 -4.57
CA ILE A 98 -2.30 -13.83 -4.09
C ILE A 98 -1.95 -14.54 -2.79
N TRP A 99 -2.84 -14.55 -1.80
CA TRP A 99 -2.56 -15.25 -0.54
C TRP A 99 -2.57 -16.77 -0.72
N GLY A 100 -3.56 -17.28 -1.45
CA GLY A 100 -3.67 -18.69 -1.82
C GLY A 100 -3.99 -19.62 -0.64
N PRO A 101 -4.25 -20.90 -0.92
CA PRO A 101 -4.45 -21.93 0.10
C PRO A 101 -3.19 -22.14 0.95
N ASN A 102 -3.35 -22.69 2.15
CA ASN A 102 -2.24 -23.19 2.94
C ASN A 102 -1.75 -24.52 2.35
N GLU A 103 -0.62 -24.52 1.65
CA GLU A 103 -0.09 -25.72 0.98
C GLU A 103 0.97 -26.45 1.82
N ASP A 104 1.59 -25.75 2.78
CA ASP A 104 2.69 -26.24 3.60
C ASP A 104 2.27 -26.67 5.01
N ASP A 105 0.97 -26.56 5.36
CA ASP A 105 0.39 -26.94 6.66
C ASP A 105 1.06 -26.23 7.85
N VAL A 106 1.57 -25.02 7.60
CA VAL A 106 2.15 -24.16 8.63
C VAL A 106 1.12 -23.12 9.02
N ARG A 107 0.99 -22.84 10.32
CA ARG A 107 0.09 -21.79 10.81
C ARG A 107 0.43 -20.44 10.19
N ARG A 108 -0.54 -19.84 9.48
CA ARG A 108 -0.35 -18.56 8.77
C ARG A 108 -0.99 -17.42 9.56
N LEU A 109 -0.34 -16.25 9.54
CA LEU A 109 -0.86 -15.04 10.16
C LEU A 109 -0.89 -13.90 9.14
N ILE A 110 -2.03 -13.20 9.05
CA ILE A 110 -2.16 -11.95 8.33
C ILE A 110 -2.44 -10.79 9.29
N ILE A 111 -1.68 -9.72 9.12
CA ILE A 111 -1.79 -8.50 9.93
C ILE A 111 -2.36 -7.38 9.05
N LEU A 112 -3.46 -6.79 9.49
CA LEU A 112 -4.21 -5.74 8.79
C LEU A 112 -4.56 -4.59 9.75
N ASP A 113 -4.82 -3.40 9.22
CA ASP A 113 -5.38 -2.30 10.00
C ASP A 113 -6.88 -2.51 10.33
N ARG A 114 -7.49 -1.54 11.03
CA ARG A 114 -8.91 -1.58 11.41
C ARG A 114 -9.88 -1.06 10.34
N ALA A 115 -9.49 -0.99 9.07
CA ALA A 115 -10.40 -0.60 7.99
C ALA A 115 -11.68 -1.47 8.00
N SER A 116 -12.83 -0.85 7.65
CA SER A 116 -14.13 -1.54 7.67
C SER A 116 -14.17 -2.79 6.79
N ILE A 117 -13.46 -2.76 5.66
CA ILE A 117 -13.32 -3.89 4.73
C ILE A 117 -12.56 -5.09 5.34
N HIS A 118 -11.80 -4.89 6.42
CA HIS A 118 -11.04 -5.95 7.10
C HIS A 118 -11.81 -6.60 8.25
N ARG A 119 -12.94 -6.01 8.63
CA ARG A 119 -13.77 -6.44 9.77
C ARG A 119 -15.06 -7.13 9.34
N THR A 120 -15.25 -7.37 8.05
CA THR A 120 -16.42 -8.06 7.53
C THR A 120 -16.37 -9.55 7.85
N SER A 121 -17.49 -10.13 8.27
CA SER A 121 -17.59 -11.57 8.57
C SER A 121 -17.18 -12.45 7.40
N SER A 122 -17.54 -12.07 6.15
CA SER A 122 -17.18 -12.82 4.95
C SER A 122 -15.66 -12.95 4.77
N LEU A 123 -14.91 -11.91 5.10
CA LEU A 123 -13.45 -11.94 5.05
C LEU A 123 -12.87 -12.86 6.13
N GLN A 124 -13.42 -12.82 7.35
CA GLN A 124 -12.97 -13.66 8.45
C GLN A 124 -13.24 -15.14 8.17
N GLU A 125 -14.43 -15.46 7.65
CA GLU A 125 -14.77 -16.81 7.17
C GLU A 125 -13.80 -17.26 6.08
N LYS A 126 -13.50 -16.39 5.10
CA LYS A 126 -12.57 -16.71 4.02
C LYS A 126 -11.14 -16.97 4.53
N LEU A 127 -10.68 -16.22 5.52
CA LEU A 127 -9.36 -16.44 6.14
C LEU A 127 -9.31 -17.75 6.91
N LYS A 128 -10.40 -18.08 7.62
CA LYS A 128 -10.55 -19.37 8.30
C LYS A 128 -10.52 -20.54 7.33
N ASP A 129 -11.19 -20.44 6.18
CA ASP A 129 -11.15 -21.44 5.12
C ASP A 129 -9.74 -21.62 4.51
N LEU A 130 -8.91 -20.59 4.59
CA LEU A 130 -7.52 -20.59 4.13
C LEU A 130 -6.52 -20.93 5.25
N ASP A 131 -7.01 -21.41 6.41
CA ASP A 131 -6.20 -21.74 7.59
C ASP A 131 -5.24 -20.60 7.97
N THR A 132 -5.79 -19.38 8.05
CA THR A 132 -5.04 -18.16 8.32
C THR A 132 -5.65 -17.37 9.46
N ASP A 133 -4.84 -17.08 10.47
CA ASP A 133 -5.21 -16.20 11.57
C ASP A 133 -5.18 -14.73 11.14
N LEU A 134 -6.14 -13.97 11.63
CA LEU A 134 -6.23 -12.53 11.44
C LEU A 134 -5.82 -11.80 12.72
N VAL A 135 -4.86 -10.89 12.62
CA VAL A 135 -4.57 -9.90 13.66
C VAL A 135 -4.88 -8.51 13.12
N LEU A 136 -5.71 -7.78 13.86
CA LEU A 136 -6.06 -6.39 13.57
C LEU A 136 -5.21 -5.46 14.43
N ILE A 137 -4.55 -4.51 13.79
CA ILE A 137 -3.74 -3.51 14.48
C ILE A 137 -4.68 -2.52 15.17
N PRO A 138 -4.50 -2.23 16.48
CA PRO A 138 -5.27 -1.21 17.16
C PRO A 138 -5.25 0.13 16.41
N ALA A 139 -6.36 0.85 16.45
CA ALA A 139 -6.50 2.14 15.75
C ALA A 139 -5.47 3.11 16.32
N GLY A 140 -4.90 3.92 15.45
CA GLY A 140 -3.81 4.80 15.81
C GLY A 140 -2.47 4.11 16.11
N CYS A 141 -2.39 2.78 16.03
CA CYS A 141 -1.12 2.06 16.20
C CYS A 141 -0.46 1.71 14.86
N THR A 142 -1.05 2.09 13.72
CA THR A 142 -0.50 1.81 12.38
C THR A 142 0.96 2.27 12.24
N GLY A 143 1.28 3.50 12.65
CA GLY A 143 2.65 4.03 12.60
C GLY A 143 3.65 3.38 13.55
N LEU A 144 3.23 2.40 14.36
CA LEU A 144 4.06 1.68 15.33
C LEU A 144 4.11 0.17 15.04
N LEU A 145 2.94 -0.40 14.79
CA LEU A 145 2.72 -1.85 14.71
C LEU A 145 2.46 -2.33 13.29
N GLN A 146 2.22 -1.46 12.31
CA GLN A 146 2.03 -1.86 10.92
C GLN A 146 3.37 -1.86 10.19
N PRO A 147 3.92 -3.04 9.82
CA PRO A 147 5.23 -3.09 9.15
C PRO A 147 5.26 -2.24 7.88
N ALA A 148 4.16 -2.26 7.11
CA ALA A 148 3.98 -1.49 5.88
C ALA A 148 4.29 0.00 6.08
N ASP A 149 3.57 0.66 6.98
CA ASP A 149 3.75 2.09 7.24
C ASP A 149 5.07 2.41 7.92
N VAL A 150 5.54 1.53 8.83
CA VAL A 150 6.76 1.78 9.59
C VAL A 150 8.00 1.82 8.70
N SER A 151 8.08 1.01 7.63
CA SER A 151 9.35 0.86 6.90
C SER A 151 9.28 0.93 5.38
N TRP A 152 8.29 0.34 4.72
CA TRP A 152 8.39 0.02 3.29
C TRP A 152 7.38 0.74 2.40
N MET A 153 6.31 1.30 2.98
CA MET A 153 5.38 2.16 2.25
C MET A 153 6.03 3.47 1.79
N ALA A 154 6.84 4.09 2.66
CA ALA A 154 7.60 5.30 2.32
C ALA A 154 8.60 5.11 1.16
N PRO A 155 9.52 4.13 1.18
CA PRO A 155 10.43 3.90 0.07
C PRO A 155 9.70 3.43 -1.20
N PHE A 156 8.62 2.65 -1.11
CA PHE A 156 7.77 2.34 -2.26
C PHE A 156 7.22 3.61 -2.93
N LYS A 157 6.58 4.50 -2.16
CA LYS A 157 6.04 5.77 -2.68
C LYS A 157 7.15 6.65 -3.27
N SER A 158 8.34 6.66 -2.66
CA SER A 158 9.51 7.39 -3.18
C SER A 158 9.97 6.83 -4.54
N ALA A 159 10.08 5.51 -4.66
CA ALA A 159 10.45 4.84 -5.90
C ALA A 159 9.39 5.09 -6.99
N LEU A 160 8.11 5.00 -6.65
CA LEU A 160 7.01 5.26 -7.58
C LEU A 160 7.03 6.69 -8.13
N ARG A 161 7.31 7.69 -7.28
CA ARG A 161 7.48 9.08 -7.70
C ARG A 161 8.68 9.28 -8.62
N ARG A 162 9.76 8.50 -8.44
CA ARG A 162 10.91 8.54 -9.33
C ARG A 162 10.54 8.02 -10.73
N GLU A 163 9.83 6.89 -10.82
CA GLU A 163 9.36 6.36 -12.11
C GLU A 163 8.45 7.36 -12.82
N TRP A 164 7.54 8.00 -12.07
CA TRP A 164 6.72 9.10 -12.59
C TRP A 164 7.56 10.26 -13.12
N ALA A 165 8.56 10.71 -12.36
CA ALA A 165 9.41 11.82 -12.77
C ALA A 165 10.21 11.50 -14.04
N VAL A 166 10.67 10.26 -14.21
CA VAL A 166 11.34 9.81 -15.44
C VAL A 166 10.37 9.88 -16.62
N PHE A 167 9.14 9.39 -16.48
CA PHE A 167 8.11 9.47 -17.51
C PHE A 167 7.83 10.91 -17.96
N ILE A 168 7.69 11.85 -17.01
CA ILE A 168 7.46 13.27 -17.31
C ILE A 168 8.68 13.92 -17.99
N ARG A 169 9.91 13.58 -17.57
CA ARG A 169 11.15 14.12 -18.17
C ARG A 169 11.31 13.73 -19.63
N ASN A 170 10.76 12.58 -20.04
CA ASN A 170 10.76 12.15 -21.44
C ASN A 170 9.86 13.02 -22.34
N LYS A 171 9.05 13.93 -21.76
CA LYS A 171 8.29 15.01 -22.45
C LYS A 171 7.50 14.55 -23.68
N GLN A 172 6.99 13.33 -23.69
CA GLN A 172 6.13 12.88 -24.78
C GLN A 172 4.89 13.78 -24.86
N LYS A 173 4.58 14.27 -26.05
CA LYS A 173 3.42 15.13 -26.29
C LYS A 173 2.38 14.40 -27.13
N THR A 174 1.12 14.67 -26.86
CA THR A 174 0.02 14.27 -27.75
C THR A 174 0.05 15.11 -29.03
N LEU A 175 -0.71 14.71 -30.05
CA LEU A 175 -0.87 15.47 -31.30
C LEU A 175 -1.37 16.90 -31.04
N ALA A 176 -2.13 17.12 -29.96
CA ALA A 176 -2.62 18.42 -29.52
C ALA A 176 -1.57 19.26 -28.76
N GLY A 177 -0.32 18.78 -28.63
CA GLY A 177 0.79 19.49 -27.99
C GLY A 177 0.84 19.40 -26.45
N ASN A 178 -0.14 18.75 -25.82
CA ASN A 178 -0.19 18.52 -24.37
C ASN A 178 0.74 17.38 -23.96
N LEU A 179 1.23 17.36 -22.72
CA LEU A 179 1.98 16.20 -22.22
C LEU A 179 1.10 14.95 -22.23
N LYS A 180 1.69 13.84 -22.70
CA LYS A 180 1.03 12.54 -22.71
C LYS A 180 0.77 12.11 -21.27
N ARG A 181 -0.45 11.65 -21.03
CA ARG A 181 -0.85 11.06 -19.75
C ARG A 181 -0.33 9.62 -19.68
N PRO A 182 -0.04 9.11 -18.48
CA PRO A 182 0.34 7.72 -18.34
C PRO A 182 -0.86 6.83 -18.64
N THR A 183 -0.58 5.81 -19.43
CA THR A 183 -1.50 4.73 -19.77
C THR A 183 -1.63 3.76 -18.59
N ARG A 184 -2.58 2.82 -18.67
CA ARG A 184 -2.66 1.70 -17.71
C ARG A 184 -1.35 0.91 -17.67
N GLN A 185 -0.74 0.69 -18.83
CA GLN A 185 0.52 -0.04 -18.99
C GLN A 185 1.69 0.68 -18.29
N ASP A 186 1.77 2.01 -18.43
CA ASP A 186 2.81 2.81 -17.77
C ASP A 186 2.71 2.66 -16.24
N VAL A 187 1.49 2.76 -15.71
CA VAL A 187 1.22 2.65 -14.27
C VAL A 187 1.59 1.28 -13.72
N ILE A 188 1.23 0.21 -14.43
CA ILE A 188 1.64 -1.16 -14.07
C ILE A 188 3.16 -1.28 -14.05
N GLY A 189 3.84 -0.68 -15.04
CA GLY A 189 5.31 -0.62 -15.09
C GLY A 189 5.91 0.12 -13.90
N PHE A 190 5.35 1.29 -13.54
CA PHE A 190 5.82 2.09 -12.40
C PHE A 190 5.67 1.33 -11.08
N VAL A 191 4.52 0.68 -10.86
CA VAL A 191 4.29 -0.11 -9.64
C VAL A 191 5.24 -1.29 -9.57
N SER A 192 5.41 -2.02 -10.68
CA SER A 192 6.36 -3.14 -10.77
C SER A 192 7.78 -2.71 -10.40
N ALA A 193 8.28 -1.63 -10.99
CA ALA A 193 9.63 -1.13 -10.73
C ALA A 193 9.78 -0.57 -9.31
N ALA A 194 8.77 0.15 -8.81
CA ALA A 194 8.78 0.69 -7.45
C ALA A 194 8.75 -0.43 -6.40
N TRP A 195 8.00 -1.49 -6.65
CA TRP A 195 7.93 -2.64 -5.74
C TRP A 195 9.21 -3.47 -5.77
N GLU A 196 9.83 -3.59 -6.94
CA GLU A 196 11.13 -4.24 -7.05
C GLU A 196 12.21 -3.51 -6.26
N ALA A 197 12.18 -2.17 -6.27
CA ALA A 197 13.17 -1.33 -5.58
C ALA A 197 13.11 -1.42 -4.03
N VAL A 198 12.02 -1.92 -3.45
CA VAL A 198 11.95 -2.18 -2.01
C VAL A 198 12.72 -3.46 -1.70
N THR A 199 13.77 -3.34 -0.88
CA THR A 199 14.65 -4.46 -0.53
C THR A 199 13.98 -5.40 0.46
N GLU A 200 14.26 -6.70 0.34
CA GLU A 200 13.80 -7.71 1.29
C GLU A 200 14.28 -7.41 2.71
N GLU A 201 15.51 -6.92 2.86
CA GLU A 201 16.06 -6.50 4.15
C GLU A 201 15.23 -5.40 4.83
N THR A 202 14.75 -4.41 4.07
CA THR A 202 13.87 -3.36 4.61
C THR A 202 12.57 -3.96 5.14
N ILE A 203 12.05 -4.98 4.45
CA ILE A 203 10.83 -5.67 4.82
C ILE A 203 11.08 -6.51 6.08
N SER A 204 12.07 -7.40 6.10
CA SER A 204 12.32 -8.26 7.27
C SER A 204 12.62 -7.44 8.53
N LYS A 205 13.38 -6.35 8.42
CA LYS A 205 13.62 -5.41 9.53
C LYS A 205 12.34 -4.73 10.03
N SER A 206 11.35 -4.51 9.15
CA SER A 206 10.09 -3.87 9.54
C SER A 206 9.28 -4.73 10.51
N PHE A 207 9.23 -6.04 10.29
CA PHE A 207 8.54 -6.97 11.21
C PHE A 207 9.22 -7.02 12.58
N LYS A 208 10.55 -6.96 12.63
CA LYS A 208 11.30 -6.88 13.90
C LYS A 208 11.10 -5.56 14.62
N ARG A 209 10.99 -4.44 13.88
CA ARG A 209 10.72 -3.12 14.46
C ARG A 209 9.34 -3.01 15.09
N CYS A 210 8.38 -3.77 14.57
CA CYS A 210 7.02 -3.83 15.07
C CYS A 210 6.81 -4.90 16.16
N GLY A 211 7.86 -5.63 16.57
CA GLY A 211 7.74 -6.67 17.60
C GLY A 211 7.06 -7.97 17.13
N ILE A 212 6.94 -8.20 15.83
CA ILE A 212 6.13 -9.30 15.27
C ILE A 212 6.94 -10.57 15.05
N SER A 213 8.20 -10.45 14.63
CA SER A 213 9.05 -11.58 14.26
C SER A 213 10.31 -11.68 15.12
N ASN A 214 10.25 -11.10 16.32
CA ASN A 214 11.38 -11.06 17.25
C ASN A 214 11.46 -12.37 18.03
N ALA A 215 12.64 -12.68 18.55
CA ALA A 215 12.80 -13.76 19.52
C ALA A 215 12.03 -13.45 20.81
N LEU A 216 11.32 -14.45 21.34
CA LEU A 216 10.50 -14.31 22.56
C LEU A 216 11.34 -14.19 23.85
N ASP A 217 12.66 -14.41 23.75
CA ASP A 217 13.60 -14.32 24.88
C ASP A 217 14.09 -12.89 25.15
N GLY A 218 13.58 -11.90 24.41
CA GLY A 218 13.94 -10.49 24.54
C GLY A 218 15.31 -10.12 23.97
N SER A 219 16.03 -11.07 23.35
CA SER A 219 17.36 -10.81 22.76
C SER A 219 17.32 -9.81 21.60
N GLU A 220 16.15 -9.58 21.02
CA GLU A 220 15.93 -8.70 19.87
C GLU A 220 15.13 -7.42 20.20
N ASP A 221 14.88 -7.12 21.48
CA ASP A 221 14.07 -5.96 21.89
C ASP A 221 14.73 -4.62 21.52
N GLY A 222 16.06 -4.60 21.39
CA GLY A 222 16.81 -3.45 20.89
C GLY A 222 16.51 -3.09 19.43
N LEU A 223 15.76 -3.93 18.69
CA LEU A 223 15.37 -3.68 17.30
C LEU A 223 14.02 -2.96 17.17
N PHE A 224 13.29 -2.77 18.28
CA PHE A 224 12.00 -2.11 18.24
C PHE A 224 12.08 -0.68 17.70
N HIS A 225 10.99 -0.24 17.08
CA HIS A 225 10.82 1.17 16.75
C HIS A 225 10.96 2.02 18.02
N THR A 226 11.62 3.17 17.96
CA THR A 226 11.97 3.97 19.17
C THR A 226 10.77 4.24 20.07
N ARG A 227 9.65 4.64 19.48
CA ARG A 227 8.38 4.87 20.19
C ARG A 227 7.79 3.61 20.83
N LEU A 228 8.08 2.42 20.29
CA LEU A 228 7.66 1.13 20.85
C LEU A 228 8.59 0.70 21.98
N ALA A 229 9.90 0.91 21.83
CA ALA A 229 10.90 0.69 22.88
C ALA A 229 10.71 1.59 24.10
N GLU A 230 10.09 2.76 23.93
CA GLU A 230 9.74 3.68 25.03
C GLU A 230 8.48 3.24 25.82
N VAL A 231 7.70 2.28 25.30
CA VAL A 231 6.55 1.72 26.03
C VAL A 231 7.11 0.82 27.13
N ASN A 232 7.16 1.35 28.34
CA ASN A 232 7.57 0.59 29.52
C ASN A 232 6.47 -0.43 29.87
N VAL A 233 6.53 -1.61 29.27
CA VAL A 233 5.69 -2.76 29.63
C VAL A 233 6.21 -3.34 30.94
N GLY A 234 6.10 -2.58 32.02
CA GLY A 234 6.34 -3.11 33.37
C GLY A 234 5.37 -4.25 33.60
N SER A 235 5.90 -5.48 33.65
CA SER A 235 5.22 -6.73 34.05
C SER A 235 3.70 -6.68 33.90
N VAL A 236 3.22 -6.84 32.66
CA VAL A 236 1.80 -7.07 32.43
C VAL A 236 1.49 -8.46 32.99
N ASP A 237 0.85 -8.48 34.16
CA ASP A 237 0.18 -9.69 34.67
C ASP A 237 -0.72 -10.24 33.55
N ASN A 238 -0.74 -11.56 33.39
CA ASN A 238 -1.43 -12.31 32.33
C ASN A 238 -2.98 -12.18 32.32
N ASP A 239 -3.54 -11.12 32.91
CA ASP A 239 -4.98 -10.93 33.14
C ASP A 239 -5.51 -9.58 32.59
N ILE A 240 -4.86 -8.96 31.59
CA ILE A 240 -5.46 -7.80 30.91
C ILE A 240 -6.40 -8.28 29.80
N THR A 241 -7.67 -8.46 30.20
CA THR A 241 -8.84 -8.55 29.34
C THR A 241 -9.04 -7.25 28.54
N ASP A 242 -9.15 -7.36 27.21
CA ASP A 242 -9.88 -6.59 26.18
C ASP A 242 -10.18 -5.07 26.30
N GLU A 243 -9.76 -4.34 27.32
CA GLU A 243 -10.04 -2.90 27.49
C GLU A 243 -8.74 -2.08 27.56
N LEU A 244 -8.03 -1.99 26.44
CA LEU A 244 -7.07 -0.89 26.24
C LEU A 244 -7.87 0.41 26.07
N ASN A 245 -7.89 1.21 27.13
CA ASN A 245 -8.63 2.46 27.31
C ASN A 245 -8.60 3.38 26.06
N GLU A 246 -9.75 3.58 25.41
CA GLU A 246 -9.93 4.41 24.20
C GLU A 246 -9.43 5.85 24.36
N GLU A 247 -9.32 6.33 25.60
CA GLU A 247 -8.87 7.67 25.95
C GLU A 247 -7.36 7.91 25.67
N CYS A 248 -6.52 6.86 25.71
CA CYS A 248 -5.09 6.98 25.40
C CYS A 248 -4.80 7.02 23.89
N VAL A 249 -5.71 6.47 23.07
CA VAL A 249 -5.56 6.34 21.62
C VAL A 249 -5.88 7.65 20.89
N ASN A 250 -6.83 8.42 21.42
CA ASN A 250 -7.26 9.70 20.82
C ASN A 250 -6.25 10.84 21.02
N LEU A 251 -5.26 10.69 21.90
CA LEU A 251 -4.24 11.71 22.15
C LEU A 251 -3.12 11.75 21.09
N ILE A 252 -3.05 10.78 20.18
CA ILE A 252 -1.84 10.58 19.36
C ILE A 252 -2.03 10.90 17.87
N LEU A 253 -3.22 10.78 17.26
CA LEU A 253 -3.32 10.84 15.79
C LEU A 253 -4.64 11.40 15.26
N ASP A 254 -4.56 12.56 14.61
CA ASP A 254 -5.52 13.02 13.60
C ASP A 254 -5.18 12.38 12.26
N ASP A 255 -6.18 11.78 11.59
CA ASP A 255 -6.04 11.21 10.25
C ASP A 255 -7.01 11.91 9.27
N ASP A 256 -6.46 12.58 8.27
CA ASP A 256 -7.15 13.30 7.20
C ASP A 256 -6.96 12.55 5.88
N SER A 257 -7.97 11.79 5.39
CA SER A 257 -7.85 11.19 4.05
C SER A 257 -9.15 10.88 3.26
N ASP A 258 -10.23 11.67 3.40
CA ASP A 258 -11.45 11.50 2.58
C ASP A 258 -11.51 12.41 1.33
N ILE A 259 -10.70 12.15 0.29
CA ILE A 259 -10.84 12.89 -0.99
C ILE A 259 -10.82 11.95 -2.22
N SER A 260 -11.94 11.97 -2.95
CA SER A 260 -12.20 11.19 -4.19
C SER A 260 -11.29 11.54 -5.39
N PHE A 261 -11.11 10.59 -6.31
CA PHE A 261 -10.29 10.71 -7.53
C PHE A 261 -10.95 10.10 -8.79
N ASN A 262 -10.40 10.36 -9.97
CA ASN A 262 -10.84 10.02 -11.33
C ASN A 262 -10.07 8.81 -11.90
N GLY A 263 -10.70 8.04 -12.78
CA GLY A 263 -10.13 6.81 -13.34
C GLY A 263 -9.46 6.95 -14.71
N PHE A 264 -9.30 5.82 -15.39
CA PHE A 264 -8.77 5.75 -16.76
C PHE A 264 -9.90 5.83 -17.80
N SER A 265 -9.56 6.22 -19.04
CA SER A 265 -10.48 6.25 -20.18
C SER A 265 -10.15 5.17 -21.21
N ASP A 266 -11.07 4.82 -22.11
CA ASP A 266 -10.86 3.75 -23.11
C ASP A 266 -9.73 4.02 -24.11
N ASN A 267 -9.31 5.29 -24.24
CA ASN A 267 -8.24 5.72 -25.13
C ASN A 267 -6.87 5.85 -24.43
N ASP A 268 -6.79 5.50 -23.13
CA ASP A 268 -5.56 5.49 -22.31
C ASP A 268 -5.01 4.06 -22.13
#